data_AF-F9XJR7-F1
#
_entry.id   AF-F9XJR7-F1
#
_cell.length_a   1.000
_cell.length_b   1.000
_cell.length_c   1.000
_cell.angle_alpha   90.00
_cell.angle_beta   90.00
_cell.angle_gamma   90.00
#
_symmetry.space_group_name_H-M   'P 1'
#
loop_
_entity.id
_entity.type
_entity.pdbx_description
1 polymer ?
#
loop_
_entity_poly.entity_id
_entity_poly.type
_entity_poly.pdbx_seq_one_letter_code
_entity_poly.pdbx_strand_id
1 'polypeptide(L)' 'SPNGYCGSSNQANCAGTVFGDCCSIYGYCGNGTEYCAPDTCQTGYGNCGSPYVDAPNVVYTTAAPAATT' A
#
# COMPACT_ATOMS: atom_id res chain seq x y z
N SER A 1 4.71 12.93 -0.82
CA SER A 1 5.57 12.92 -2.02
C SER A 1 4.91 13.68 -3.17
N PRO A 2 5.62 14.60 -3.85
CA PRO A 2 5.04 15.46 -4.89
C PRO A 2 4.88 14.80 -6.27
N ASN A 3 5.65 13.76 -6.57
CA ASN A 3 5.72 13.16 -7.92
C ASN A 3 5.14 11.72 -7.97
N GLY A 4 4.47 11.26 -6.92
CA GLY A 4 4.00 9.88 -6.82
C GLY A 4 5.09 8.84 -6.58
N TYR A 5 6.32 9.26 -6.26
CA TYR A 5 7.44 8.37 -5.91
C TYR A 5 7.68 8.30 -4.41
N CYS A 6 8.18 7.18 -3.90
CA CYS A 6 8.44 7.02 -2.47
C CYS A 6 9.63 6.11 -2.20
N GLY A 7 9.91 5.89 -0.93
CA GLY A 7 10.94 4.98 -0.46
C GLY A 7 12.26 5.66 -0.18
N SER A 8 13.22 4.85 0.28
CA SER A 8 14.55 5.31 0.72
C SER A 8 15.32 6.07 -0.35
N SER A 9 15.17 5.67 -1.62
CA SER A 9 15.84 6.29 -2.77
C SER A 9 15.35 7.71 -3.05
N ASN A 10 14.07 7.98 -2.76
CA ASN A 10 13.45 9.28 -2.97
C ASN A 10 13.36 10.10 -1.66
N GLN A 11 13.70 9.49 -0.51
CA GLN A 11 13.53 10.04 0.83
C GLN A 11 12.15 10.66 1.01
N ALA A 12 11.13 9.98 0.48
CA ALA A 12 9.77 10.50 0.38
C ALA A 12 8.75 9.45 0.82
N ASN A 13 7.68 9.92 1.46
CA ASN A 13 6.55 9.09 1.85
C ASN A 13 5.27 9.44 1.06
N CYS A 14 4.34 8.49 1.04
CA CYS A 14 3.06 8.60 0.35
C CYS A 14 1.91 9.12 1.22
N ALA A 15 2.14 9.23 2.53
CA ALA A 15 1.11 9.64 3.48
C ALA A 15 0.50 11.01 3.13
N GLY A 16 -0.84 11.06 3.05
CA GLY A 16 -1.61 12.27 2.76
C GLY A 16 -1.46 12.79 1.33
N THR A 17 -0.98 11.97 0.40
CA THR A 17 -0.83 12.37 -1.01
C THR A 17 -2.05 11.97 -1.84
N VAL A 18 -2.30 12.72 -2.92
CA VAL A 18 -3.37 12.41 -3.88
C VAL A 18 -3.14 11.10 -4.65
N PHE A 19 -1.90 10.60 -4.68
CA PHE A 19 -1.55 9.34 -5.32
C PHE A 19 -1.96 8.14 -4.47
N GLY A 20 -2.07 8.32 -3.16
CA GLY A 20 -2.40 7.30 -2.18
C GLY A 20 -1.43 7.24 -1.03
N ASP A 21 -1.82 6.57 0.06
CA ASP A 21 -1.09 6.56 1.32
C ASP A 21 -0.01 5.47 1.40
N CYS A 22 -0.04 4.50 0.49
CA CYS A 22 0.85 3.35 0.51
C CYS A 22 2.02 3.53 -0.44
N CYS A 23 3.18 3.10 0.00
CA CYS A 23 4.40 3.13 -0.79
C CYS A 23 4.72 1.72 -1.24
N SER A 24 4.61 1.42 -2.53
CA SER A 24 5.01 0.12 -3.04
C SER A 24 6.51 -0.09 -2.92
N ILE A 25 6.96 -1.33 -2.80
CA ILE A 25 8.37 -1.75 -2.90
C ILE A 25 9.04 -1.28 -4.19
N TYR A 26 8.26 -0.99 -5.24
CA TYR A 26 8.76 -0.43 -6.50
C TYR A 26 9.05 1.08 -6.41
N GLY A 27 8.78 1.72 -5.27
CA GLY A 27 9.03 3.13 -5.03
C GLY A 27 7.94 4.05 -5.58
N TYR A 28 6.69 3.57 -5.64
CA TYR A 28 5.54 4.33 -6.13
C TYR A 28 4.44 4.45 -5.09
N CYS A 29 3.80 5.62 -5.03
CA CYS A 29 2.63 5.87 -4.21
C CYS A 29 1.36 5.38 -4.88
N GLY A 30 0.51 4.71 -4.11
CA GLY A 30 -0.76 4.19 -4.58
C GLY A 30 -1.68 3.78 -3.44
N ASN A 31 -2.85 3.25 -3.80
CA ASN A 31 -3.84 2.70 -2.89
C ASN A 31 -4.22 1.29 -3.33
N GLY A 32 -4.75 0.49 -2.41
CA GLY A 32 -5.18 -0.88 -2.71
C GLY A 32 -4.07 -1.90 -2.47
N THR A 33 -4.42 -3.18 -2.58
CA THR A 33 -3.57 -4.29 -2.16
C THR A 33 -2.22 -4.33 -2.89
N GLU A 34 -2.16 -3.97 -4.17
CA GLU A 34 -0.91 -3.97 -4.93
C GLU A 34 0.14 -2.98 -4.38
N TYR A 35 -0.29 -1.90 -3.72
CA TYR A 35 0.58 -0.89 -3.10
C TYR A 35 0.67 -1.02 -1.58
N CYS A 36 -0.41 -1.46 -0.94
CA CYS A 36 -0.60 -1.46 0.51
C CYS A 36 -0.42 -2.83 1.16
N ALA A 37 -0.39 -3.93 0.40
CA ALA A 37 -0.22 -5.26 0.98
C ALA A 37 1.12 -5.33 1.72
N PRO A 38 1.18 -6.08 2.83
CA PRO A 38 2.40 -6.18 3.64
C PRO A 38 3.61 -6.65 2.84
N ASP A 39 3.41 -7.51 1.83
CA ASP A 39 4.48 -8.02 0.96
C ASP A 39 4.91 -7.04 -0.15
N THR A 40 4.05 -6.10 -0.53
CA THR A 40 4.29 -5.17 -1.64
C THR A 40 4.47 -3.73 -1.21
N CYS A 41 4.37 -3.42 0.08
CA CYS A 41 4.48 -2.09 0.63
C CYS A 41 5.78 -1.91 1.43
N GLN A 42 6.45 -0.78 1.25
CA GLN A 42 7.67 -0.42 1.94
C GLN A 42 7.38 0.27 3.29
N THR A 43 7.48 -0.51 4.36
CA THR A 43 7.22 -0.05 5.73
C THR A 43 8.14 1.11 6.10
N GLY A 44 7.55 2.21 6.60
CA GLY A 44 8.26 3.45 6.94
C GLY A 44 8.17 4.56 5.87
N TYR A 45 7.78 4.22 4.64
CA TYR A 45 7.57 5.20 3.56
C TYR A 45 6.11 5.28 3.09
N GLY A 46 5.24 4.43 3.62
CA GLY A 46 3.81 4.49 3.40
C GLY A 46 3.04 3.71 4.47
N ASN A 47 1.71 3.75 4.38
CA ASN A 47 0.81 3.09 5.31
C ASN A 47 0.56 1.63 4.89
N CYS A 48 1.54 0.78 5.16
CA CYS A 48 1.53 -0.63 4.78
C CYS A 48 0.61 -1.43 5.70
N GLY A 49 -0.39 -2.07 5.12
CA GLY A 49 -1.32 -2.92 5.85
C GLY A 49 -2.44 -2.18 6.57
N SER A 50 -2.62 -0.86 6.35
CA SER A 50 -3.91 -0.25 6.68
C SER A 50 -4.93 -0.76 5.70
N PRO A 51 -6.06 -1.27 6.22
CA PRO A 51 -7.13 -1.58 5.33
C PRO A 51 -7.42 -0.34 4.52
N TYR A 52 -7.58 -0.32 3.21
CA TYR A 52 -8.27 0.83 2.66
C TYR A 52 -9.73 0.72 3.12
N VAL A 53 -10.03 1.23 4.33
CA VAL A 53 -11.34 1.25 4.97
C VAL A 53 -12.20 2.35 4.37
N ASP A 54 -12.28 2.42 3.04
CA ASP A 54 -13.32 3.22 2.39
C ASP A 54 -14.63 2.42 2.33
N ALA A 55 -15.11 1.99 3.50
CA ALA A 55 -16.47 1.53 3.83
C ALA A 55 -16.43 0.54 5.01
N PRO A 56 -17.48 0.51 5.86
CA PRO A 56 -17.60 -0.38 7.00
C PRO A 56 -17.74 -1.88 6.67
N ASN A 57 -17.50 -2.31 5.42
CA ASN A 57 -17.75 -3.71 5.01
C ASN A 57 -16.68 -4.33 4.12
N VAL A 58 -15.40 -4.04 4.36
CA VAL A 58 -14.30 -4.83 3.79
C VAL A 58 -13.74 -5.75 4.86
N VAL A 59 -14.23 -6.99 4.81
CA VAL A 59 -13.59 -8.14 5.43
C VAL A 59 -12.18 -8.25 4.88
N TYR A 60 -11.19 -8.02 5.75
CA TYR A 60 -9.82 -8.49 5.56
C TYR A 60 -9.79 -10.01 5.77
N THR A 61 -10.61 -10.75 5.02
CA THR A 61 -10.32 -12.15 4.83
C THR A 61 -9.15 -12.20 3.89
N THR A 62 -7.98 -12.45 4.47
CA THR A 62 -6.84 -13.11 3.85
C THR A 62 -7.29 -14.41 3.19
N ALA A 63 -8.05 -14.31 2.11
CA ALA A 63 -8.30 -15.42 1.23
C ALA A 63 -6.96 -15.72 0.57
N ALA A 64 -6.18 -16.56 1.26
CA ALA A 64 -5.17 -17.38 0.63
C ALA A 64 -5.76 -17.90 -0.70
N PRO A 65 -4.99 -17.94 -1.80
CA PRO A 65 -5.48 -18.61 -2.98
C PRO A 65 -5.87 -20.02 -2.53
N ALA A 66 -7.15 -20.36 -2.67
CA ALA A 66 -7.60 -21.72 -2.44
C ALA A 66 -6.75 -22.60 -3.36
N ALA A 67 -5.78 -23.30 -2.77
CA ALA A 67 -5.01 -24.31 -3.45
C ALA A 67 -6.03 -25.35 -3.92
N THR A 68 -6.39 -25.28 -5.19
CA THR A 68 -7.23 -26.28 -5.84
C THR A 68 -6.31 -27.44 -6.16
N THR A 69 -6.64 -28.59 -5.55
CA THR A 69 -5.98 -29.90 -5.69
C THR A 69 -5.69 -30.31 -7.11
#